data_AF-A0A2E6Q7N9-F1
#
_entry.id   AF-A0A2E6Q7N9-F1
#
_cell.length_a   1.000
_cell.length_b   1.000
_cell.length_c   1.000
_cell.angle_alpha   90.00
_cell.angle_beta   90.00
_cell.angle_gamma   90.00
#
_symmetry.space_group_name_H-M   'P 1'
#
loop_
_entity.id
_entity.type
_entity.pdbx_description
1 polymer ?
#
loop_
_entity_poly.entity_id
_entity_poly.type
_entity_poly.pdbx_seq_one_letter_code
_entity_poly.pdbx_strand_id
1 'polypeptide(L)' 'MSQNDEKPSEEEKRRIYIIFFCVALVVDLGISTFRGEAYRPTLFGLAIMIASVLFFLWSWIRSR' A
#
# COMPACT_ATOMS: atom_id res chain seq x y z
N MET A 1 21.86 -1.36 28.49
CA MET A 1 21.50 -1.25 27.05
C MET A 1 19.98 -1.33 26.97
N SER A 2 19.29 -0.25 26.64
CA SER A 2 17.81 -0.19 26.69
C SER A 2 17.23 -0.97 25.49
N GLN A 3 16.36 -1.96 25.73
CA GLN A 3 15.61 -2.71 24.72
C GLN A 3 14.46 -1.87 24.12
N ASN A 4 14.75 -0.74 23.49
CA ASN A 4 13.73 0.13 22.87
C ASN A 4 13.81 0.20 21.33
N ASP A 5 14.66 -0.60 20.69
CA ASP A 5 14.98 -0.46 19.25
C ASP A 5 14.14 -1.34 18.31
N GLU A 6 13.03 -1.94 18.76
CA GLU A 6 12.24 -2.86 17.91
C GLU A 6 11.00 -2.24 17.24
N LYS A 7 10.68 -0.96 17.51
CA LYS A 7 9.55 -0.31 16.81
C LYS A 7 10.02 0.23 15.47
N PRO A 8 9.46 -0.25 14.33
CA PRO A 8 9.81 0.29 13.03
C PRO A 8 9.54 1.79 13.00
N SER A 9 10.50 2.54 12.47
CA SER A 9 10.37 3.97 12.26
C SER A 9 9.14 4.27 11.40
N GLU A 10 8.58 5.48 11.54
CA GLU A 10 7.44 5.91 10.72
C GLU A 10 7.78 5.87 9.22
N GLU A 11 9.06 6.06 8.86
CA GLU A 11 9.54 5.93 7.48
C GLU A 11 9.52 4.48 6.97
N GLU A 12 9.90 3.51 7.81
CA GLU A 12 9.85 2.08 7.48
C GLU A 12 8.40 1.62 7.32
N LYS A 13 7.50 2.06 8.22
CA LYS A 13 6.06 1.80 8.06
C LYS A 13 5.55 2.36 6.74
N ARG A 14 5.91 3.60 6.41
CA ARG A 14 5.51 4.25 5.15
C ARG A 14 6.00 3.47 3.91
N ARG A 15 7.23 2.95 3.92
CA ARG A 15 7.75 2.09 2.84
C ARG A 15 6.94 0.80 2.68
N ILE A 16 6.61 0.14 3.78
CA ILE A 16 5.82 -1.10 3.76
C ILE A 16 4.46 -0.87 3.08
N TYR A 17 3.76 0.21 3.44
CA TYR A 17 2.46 0.53 2.83
C TYR A 17 2.54 0.90 1.34
N ILE A 18 3.62 1.57 0.91
CA ILE A 18 3.87 1.82 -0.53
C ILE A 18 4.08 0.49 -1.26
N ILE A 19 4.84 -0.43 -0.68
CA ILE A 19 5.07 -1.76 -1.28
C ILE A 19 3.75 -2.51 -1.41
N PHE A 20 2.90 -2.52 -0.36
CA PHE A 20 1.57 -3.12 -0.43
C PHE A 20 0.69 -2.50 -1.52
N PHE A 21 0.70 -1.17 -1.66
CA PHE A 21 0.00 -0.48 -2.73
C PHE A 21 0.49 -0.93 -4.12
N CYS A 22 1.80 -0.93 -4.34
CA CYS A 22 2.40 -1.35 -5.62
C CYS A 22 2.08 -2.80 -5.94
N VAL A 23 2.18 -3.72 -4.97
CA VAL A 23 1.84 -5.13 -5.16
C VAL A 23 0.36 -5.29 -5.51
N ALA A 24 -0.54 -4.64 -4.77
CA ALA A 24 -1.97 -4.71 -5.04
C ALA A 24 -2.30 -4.19 -6.44
N LEU A 25 -1.72 -3.05 -6.83
CA LEU A 25 -1.92 -2.44 -8.15
C LEU A 25 -1.40 -3.35 -9.27
N VAL A 26 -0.21 -3.92 -9.13
CA VAL A 26 0.38 -4.82 -10.14
C VAL A 26 -0.46 -6.09 -10.30
N VAL A 27 -0.96 -6.66 -9.20
CA VAL A 27 -1.83 -7.84 -9.25
C VAL A 27 -3.16 -7.51 -9.94
N ASP A 28 -3.82 -6.42 -9.54
CA ASP A 28 -5.11 -6.03 -10.14
C ASP A 28 -4.97 -5.70 -11.63
N LEU A 29 -3.91 -4.99 -11.99
CA LEU A 29 -3.60 -4.65 -13.38
C LEU A 29 -3.25 -5.92 -14.18
N GLY A 30 -2.41 -6.79 -13.65
CA GLY A 30 -2.01 -8.04 -14.29
C GLY A 30 -3.20 -8.98 -14.53
N ILE A 31 -4.12 -9.08 -13.57
CA ILE A 31 -5.36 -9.85 -13.73
C ILE A 31 -6.22 -9.25 -14.84
N SER A 32 -6.38 -7.92 -14.87
CA SER A 32 -7.18 -7.26 -15.90
C SER A 32 -6.55 -7.39 -17.29
N THR A 33 -5.22 -7.24 -17.40
CA THR A 33 -4.48 -7.41 -18.65
C THR A 33 -4.53 -8.85 -19.15
N PHE A 34 -4.40 -9.84 -18.26
CA PHE A 34 -4.49 -11.26 -18.62
C PHE A 34 -5.88 -11.67 -19.12
N ARG A 35 -6.93 -11.02 -18.59
CA ARG A 35 -8.31 -11.21 -19.07
C ARG A 35 -8.60 -10.53 -20.42
N GLY A 36 -7.72 -9.65 -20.90
CA GLY A 36 -7.93 -8.90 -22.14
C GLY A 36 -9.07 -7.88 -22.09
N GLU A 37 -9.59 -7.59 -20.88
CA GLU A 37 -10.66 -6.62 -20.67
C GLU A 37 -10.10 -5.26 -20.25
N ALA A 38 -10.89 -4.20 -20.47
CA ALA A 38 -10.58 -2.87 -19.96
C ALA A 38 -10.36 -2.92 -18.44
N TYR A 39 -9.42 -2.11 -17.93
CA TYR A 39 -9.02 -2.12 -16.52
C TYR A 39 -10.23 -2.03 -15.59
N ARG A 40 -10.54 -3.16 -14.93
CA ARG A 40 -11.58 -3.26 -13.91
C ARG A 40 -10.93 -3.79 -12.63
N PRO A 41 -10.54 -2.89 -11.70
CA PRO A 41 -9.95 -3.32 -10.45
C PRO A 41 -10.92 -4.22 -9.68
N THR A 42 -10.40 -5.26 -9.06
CA THR A 42 -11.22 -6.08 -8.18
C THR A 42 -11.61 -5.27 -6.95
N LEU A 43 -12.80 -5.52 -6.39
CA LEU A 43 -13.23 -4.86 -5.14
C LEU A 43 -12.18 -5.02 -4.03
N PHE A 44 -11.51 -6.17 -3.99
CA PHE A 44 -10.46 -6.46 -3.03
C PHE A 44 -9.18 -5.66 -3.29
N GLY A 45 -8.69 -5.64 -4.55
CA GLY A 45 -7.52 -4.86 -4.94
C GLY A 45 -7.74 -3.35 -4.73
N LEU A 46 -8.93 -2.85 -5.09
CA LEU A 46 -9.33 -1.47 -4.86
C LEU A 46 -9.35 -1.11 -3.37
N ALA A 47 -9.90 -1.98 -2.51
CA ALA A 47 -9.93 -1.75 -1.07
C ALA A 47 -8.51 -1.63 -0.48
N ILE A 48 -7.58 -2.49 -0.91
CA ILE A 48 -6.17 -2.44 -0.47
C ILE A 48 -5.50 -1.16 -0.97
N MET A 49 -5.74 -0.77 -2.22
CA MET A 49 -5.20 0.48 -2.79
C MET A 49 -5.67 1.70 -2.00
N ILE A 50 -6.98 1.80 -1.73
CA ILE A 50 -7.56 2.91 -0.94
C ILE A 50 -6.99 2.93 0.48
N ALA A 51 -6.97 1.79 1.17
CA ALA A 51 -6.43 1.70 2.53
C ALA A 51 -4.95 2.12 2.58
N SER A 52 -4.16 1.72 1.60
CA SER A 52 -2.73 2.07 1.52
C SER A 52 -2.52 3.57 1.26
N VAL A 53 -3.33 4.18 0.39
CA VAL A 53 -3.28 5.63 0.11
C VAL A 53 -3.72 6.44 1.33
N LEU A 54 -4.80 6.02 2.02
CA LEU A 54 -5.27 6.68 3.24
C LEU A 54 -4.22 6.63 4.34
N PHE A 55 -3.58 5.48 4.55
CA PHE A 55 -2.50 5.35 5.52
C PHE A 55 -1.30 6.23 5.15
N PHE A 56 -0.92 6.25 3.87
CA PHE A 56 0.17 7.09 3.39
C PHE A 56 -0.10 8.59 3.63
N LEU A 57 -1.30 9.07 3.27
CA LEU A 57 -1.71 10.46 3.50
C LEU A 57 -1.74 10.81 4.98
N TRP A 58 -2.30 9.93 5.82
CA TRP A 58 -2.34 10.13 7.25
C TRP A 58 -0.93 10.19 7.87
N SER A 59 -0.06 9.25 7.48
CA SER A 59 1.34 9.21 7.94
C SER A 59 2.12 10.45 7.47
N TRP A 60 1.90 10.91 6.24
CA TRP A 60 2.52 12.13 5.70
C TRP A 60 2.09 13.39 6.48
N ILE A 61 0.79 13.53 6.75
CA ILE A 61 0.24 14.65 7.54
C ILE A 61 0.78 14.61 8.97
N ARG A 62 0.90 13.43 9.58
CA ARG A 62 1.42 13.23 10.93
C ARG A 62 2.92 13.51 11.06
N SER A 63 3.67 13.30 9.97
CA SER A 63 5.13 13.48 9.91
C SER A 63 5.56 14.92 9.59
N ARG A 64 4.61 15.81 9.27
CA ARG A 64 4.83 17.26 9.18
C ARG A 64 4.61 17.93 10.52
#